data_AF-A0A5Q8CK04-F1
#
_entry.id   AF-A0A5Q8CK04-F1
#
_cell.length_a   1.000
_cell.length_b   1.000
_cell.length_c   1.000
_cell.angle_alpha   90.00
_cell.angle_beta   90.00
_cell.angle_gamma   90.00
#
_symmetry.space_group_name_H-M   'P 1'
#
loop_
_entity.id
_entity.type
_entity.pdbx_description
1 polymer ?
#
loop_
_entity_poly.entity_id
_entity_poly.type
_entity_poly.pdbx_seq_one_letter_code
_entity_poly.pdbx_strand_id
1 'polypeptide(L)' 'MGNDITADQEAAFNEWRTLAARAVETKDLSDAIASGKAFARFHYLFVERDVRPDISAIRSRGA' A
#
# COMPACT_ATOMS: atom_id res chain seq x y z
N MET A 1 -11.90 -15.01 -11.32
CA MET A 1 -10.84 -14.62 -10.37
C MET A 1 -11.36 -13.38 -9.67
N GLY A 2 -11.66 -13.47 -8.38
CA GLY A 2 -12.31 -12.40 -7.64
C GLY A 2 -11.41 -11.17 -7.59
N ASN A 3 -11.87 -10.07 -8.17
CA ASN A 3 -11.25 -8.74 -8.07
C ASN A 3 -11.53 -8.13 -6.69
N ASP A 4 -11.35 -8.92 -5.62
CA ASP A 4 -11.70 -8.47 -4.29
C ASP A 4 -10.48 -7.78 -3.69
N ILE A 5 -10.51 -6.44 -3.75
CA ILE A 5 -9.67 -5.59 -2.91
C ILE A 5 -9.84 -6.07 -1.48
N THR A 6 -8.73 -6.43 -0.84
CA THR A 6 -8.75 -6.79 0.58
C THR A 6 -9.06 -5.56 1.42
N ALA A 7 -9.64 -5.75 2.61
CA ALA A 7 -9.93 -4.65 3.55
C ALA A 7 -8.67 -3.81 3.86
N ASP A 8 -7.49 -4.45 3.93
CA ASP A 8 -6.22 -3.77 4.16
C ASP A 8 -5.78 -2.88 2.98
N GLN A 9 -6.05 -3.34 1.75
CA GLN A 9 -5.78 -2.56 0.54
C GLN A 9 -6.74 -1.36 0.43
N GLU A 10 -8.02 -1.56 0.75
CA GLU A 10 -9.01 -0.47 0.80
C GLU A 10 -8.65 0.57 1.88
N ALA A 11 -8.28 0.11 3.07
CA ALA A 11 -7.84 0.98 4.16
C ALA A 11 -6.59 1.80 3.78
N ALA A 12 -5.58 1.15 3.19
CA ALA A 12 -4.37 1.83 2.75
C ALA A 12 -4.63 2.83 1.62
N PHE A 13 -5.54 2.52 0.69
CA PHE A 13 -5.96 3.44 -0.37
C PHE A 13 -6.66 4.68 0.22
N ASN A 14 -7.60 4.47 1.15
CA ASN A 14 -8.35 5.55 1.79
C ASN A 14 -7.44 6.45 2.66
N GLU A 15 -6.46 5.85 3.35
CA GLU A 15 -5.42 6.57 4.11
C GLU A 15 -4.61 7.48 3.18
N TRP A 16 -4.05 6.93 2.09
CA TRP A 16 -3.30 7.71 1.11
C TRP A 16 -4.14 8.83 0.51
N ARG A 17 -5.36 8.55 0.06
CA ARG A 17 -6.25 9.54 -0.55
C ARG A 17 -6.54 10.70 0.39
N THR A 18 -6.78 10.43 1.67
CA THR A 18 -7.03 11.45 2.70
C THR A 18 -5.82 12.35 2.89
N LEU A 19 -4.63 11.76 3.03
CA LEU A 19 -3.39 12.51 3.22
C LEU A 19 -3.00 13.31 1.96
N ALA A 20 -3.26 12.77 0.77
CA ALA A 20 -3.04 13.47 -0.50
C ALA A 20 -3.94 14.70 -0.64
N ALA A 21 -5.22 14.58 -0.29
CA ALA A 21 -6.15 15.71 -0.30
C ALA A 21 -5.68 16.81 0.67
N ARG A 22 -5.28 16.42 1.88
CA ARG A 22 -4.73 17.35 2.88
C ARG A 22 -3.45 18.04 2.39
N ALA A 23 -2.52 17.30 1.79
CA ALA A 23 -1.29 17.87 1.24
C ALA A 23 -1.55 18.91 0.14
N VAL A 24 -2.58 18.69 -0.69
CA VAL A 24 -3.01 19.67 -1.72
C VAL A 24 -3.62 20.92 -1.08
N GLU A 25 -4.40 20.75 -0.01
CA GLU A 25 -5.05 21.85 0.71
C GLU A 25 -4.04 22.71 1.47
N THR A 26 -3.16 22.10 2.26
CA THR A 26 -2.23 22.80 3.15
C THR A 26 -0.97 23.26 2.45
N LYS A 27 -0.57 22.58 1.37
CA LYS A 27 0.74 22.75 0.70
C LYS A 27 1.92 22.61 1.66
N ASP A 28 1.71 21.94 2.79
CA ASP A 28 2.75 21.70 3.79
C ASP A 28 3.63 20.52 3.35
N LEU A 29 4.95 20.70 3.46
CA LEU A 29 5.92 19.65 3.14
C LEU A 29 5.73 18.40 4.01
N SER A 30 5.34 18.56 5.28
CA SER A 30 5.09 17.46 6.19
C SER A 30 3.88 16.63 5.76
N ASP A 31 2.79 17.27 5.30
CA ASP A 31 1.62 16.59 4.76
C ASP A 31 1.94 15.90 3.42
N ALA A 32 2.77 16.52 2.57
CA ALA A 32 3.27 15.89 1.35
C ALA A 32 4.10 14.63 1.63
N ILE A 33 4.99 14.67 2.63
CA ILE A 33 5.78 13.51 3.06
C ILE A 33 4.86 12.41 3.64
N ALA A 34 3.87 12.79 4.45
CA ALA A 34 2.91 11.83 5.01
C ALA A 34 2.12 11.11 3.91
N SER A 35 1.62 11.87 2.92
CA SER A 35 0.95 11.32 1.74
C SER A 35 1.86 10.36 0.94
N GLY A 36 3.12 10.74 0.70
CA GLY A 36 4.08 9.90 -0.01
C GLY A 36 4.37 8.58 0.71
N LYS A 37 4.46 8.59 2.05
CA LYS A 37 4.62 7.37 2.86
C LYS A 37 3.40 6.47 2.78
N ALA A 38 2.19 7.03 2.85
CA ALA A 38 0.96 6.27 2.72
C ALA A 38 0.80 5.65 1.32
N PHE A 39 1.21 6.38 0.27
CA PHE A 39 1.24 5.85 -1.09
C PHE A 39 2.17 4.63 -1.20
N ALA A 40 3.39 4.70 -0.64
CA ALA A 40 4.33 3.58 -0.69
C ALA A 40 3.76 2.32 -0.01
N ARG A 41 3.05 2.49 1.12
CA ARG A 41 2.35 1.38 1.81
C ARG A 41 1.25 0.77 0.93
N PHE A 42 0.38 1.60 0.35
CA PHE A 42 -0.66 1.15 -0.58
C PHE A 42 -0.06 0.41 -1.78
N HIS A 43 0.97 0.98 -2.42
CA HIS A 43 1.66 0.38 -3.56
C HIS A 43 2.26 -0.99 -3.23
N TYR A 44 2.88 -1.14 -2.06
CA TYR A 44 3.42 -2.43 -1.63
C TYR A 44 2.33 -3.52 -1.50
N LEU A 45 1.17 -3.16 -0.92
CA LEU A 45 0.06 -4.09 -0.75
C LEU A 45 -0.62 -4.49 -2.07
N PHE A 46 -0.54 -3.64 -3.10
CA PHE A 46 -1.22 -3.83 -4.38
C PHE A 46 -0.34 -4.39 -5.49
N VAL A 47 0.94 -3.98 -5.56
CA VAL A 47 1.85 -4.32 -6.65
C VAL A 47 2.85 -5.39 -6.23
N GLU A 48 3.44 -5.28 -5.04
CA GLU A 48 4.49 -6.21 -4.63
C GLU A 48 3.95 -7.54 -4.06
N ARG A 49 2.69 -7.58 -3.59
CA ARG A 49 2.05 -8.83 -3.16
C ARG A 49 1.94 -9.85 -4.29
N ASP A 50 1.67 -9.38 -5.51
CA ASP A 50 1.47 -10.26 -6.66
C ASP A 50 2.78 -10.55 -7.42
N VAL A 51 3.85 -9.79 -7.16
CA VAL A 51 5.15 -9.89 -7.85
C VAL A 51 6.22 -10.61 -7.03
N ARG A 52 6.16 -10.56 -5.68
CA ARG A 52 7.13 -11.29 -4.85
C ARG A 52 6.73 -12.76 -4.74
N PRO A 53 7.60 -13.72 -5.11
CA PRO A 53 7.35 -15.12 -4.80
C PRO A 53 7.23 -15.26 -3.28
N ASP A 54 6.16 -15.92 -2.84
CA ASP A 54 5.94 -16.23 -1.45
C ASP A 54 7.15 -17.04 -0.93
N ILE A 55 8.01 -16.39 -0.12
CA ILE A 55 9.18 -17.02 0.48
C ILE A 55 8.73 -18.11 1.49
N SER A 56 7.48 -18.07 1.96
CA SER A 56 6.88 -19.16 2.73
C SER A 56 6.78 -20.45 1.90
N ALA A 57 6.45 -20.35 0.61
CA ALA A 57 6.44 -21.49 -0.31
C ALA A 57 7.85 -22.04 -0.64
N ILE A 58 8.90 -21.24 -0.41
CA ILE A 58 10.30 -21.67 -0.57
C ILE A 58 10.77 -22.49 0.64
N ARG A 59 10.28 -22.19 1.86
CA ARG A 59 10.66 -22.91 3.09
C ARG A 59 10.01 -24.30 3.23
N SER A 60 8.91 -24.57 2.53
CA SER A 60 8.17 -25.84 2.63
C SER A 60 8.63 -26.94 1.66
N ARG A 61 9.63 -26.69 0.81
CA ARG A 61 10.26 -27.71 -0.06
C ARG A 61 11.65 -28.17 0.39
N GLY A 62 12.10 -27.72 1.57
CA GLY A 62 13.42 -28.02 2.10
C GLY A 62 13.41 -28.82 3.42
N ALA A 63 12.35 -29.58 3.69
CA ALA A 63 12.25 -30.52 4.82
C ALA A 63 12.04 -31.94 4.30
#